data_AF-A0A7C3LQV8-F1
#
_entry.id   AF-A0A7C3LQV8-F1
#
_cell.length_a   1.000
_cell.length_b   1.000
_cell.length_c   1.000
_cell.angle_alpha   90.00
_cell.angle_beta   90.00
_cell.angle_gamma   90.00
#
_symmetry.space_group_name_H-M   'P 1'
#
loop_
_entity.id
_entity.type
_entity.pdbx_description
1 polymer ?
#
loop_
_entity_poly.entity_id
_entity_poly.type
_entity_poly.pdbx_seq_one_letter_code
_entity_poly.pdbx_strand_id
1 'polypeptide(L)' 'MTKPRVIRAPRGSTLTCKNWLSEAAWRMIQNNLDPEVA' A
#
# COMPACT_ATOMS: atom_id res chain seq x y z
N MET A 1 -10.98 19.29 -11.59
CA MET A 1 -9.75 18.47 -11.68
C MET A 1 -9.58 17.74 -10.35
N THR A 2 -9.57 16.41 -10.35
CA THR A 2 -9.33 15.61 -9.13
C THR A 2 -7.84 15.70 -8.76
N LYS A 3 -7.55 15.97 -7.49
CA LYS A 3 -6.16 15.99 -7.00
C LYS A 3 -5.56 14.57 -7.05
N PRO A 4 -4.26 14.40 -7.37
CA PRO A 4 -3.60 13.11 -7.30
C PRO A 4 -3.72 12.54 -5.88
N ARG A 5 -4.09 11.26 -5.77
CA ARG A 5 -4.17 10.60 -4.47
C ARG A 5 -2.77 10.15 -4.06
N VAL A 6 -2.32 10.57 -2.88
CA VAL A 6 -1.10 10.03 -2.27
C VAL A 6 -1.39 8.61 -1.78
N ILE A 7 -0.56 7.65 -2.20
CA ILE A 7 -0.67 6.23 -1.84
C ILE A 7 0.52 5.87 -0.97
N ARG A 8 0.30 5.19 0.15
CA ARG A 8 1.36 4.67 1.01
C ARG A 8 0.97 3.29 1.52
N ALA A 9 1.95 2.39 1.63
CA ALA A 9 1.69 1.04 2.12
C ALA A 9 1.37 1.04 3.64
N PRO A 10 0.36 0.28 4.11
CA PRO A 10 0.08 0.14 5.53
C PRO A 10 1.25 -0.52 6.27
N ARG A 11 1.48 -0.09 7.52
CA ARG A 11 2.60 -0.52 8.38
C ARG A 11 2.08 -1.26 9.61
N GLY A 12 2.94 -2.03 10.27
CA GLY A 12 2.59 -2.83 11.45
C GLY A 12 1.94 -4.19 11.13
N SER A 13 1.44 -4.86 12.16
CA SER A 13 0.94 -6.24 12.11
C SER A 13 -0.56 -6.38 11.82
N THR A 14 -1.29 -5.28 11.73
CA THR A 14 -2.72 -5.30 11.39
C THR A 14 -2.93 -5.61 9.92
N LEU A 15 -3.81 -6.57 9.62
CA LEU A 15 -4.16 -6.97 8.25
C LEU A 15 -5.29 -6.11 7.70
N THR A 16 -5.14 -5.65 6.45
CA THR A 16 -6.22 -5.05 5.64
C THR A 16 -6.92 -6.14 4.82
N CYS A 17 -6.15 -7.09 4.29
CA CYS A 17 -6.63 -8.26 3.57
C CYS A 17 -6.97 -9.42 4.51
N LYS A 18 -7.60 -10.47 3.98
CA LYS A 18 -8.01 -11.66 4.78
C LYS A 18 -6.85 -12.57 5.22
N ASN A 19 -5.67 -12.43 4.62
CA ASN A 19 -4.48 -13.23 4.94
C ASN A 19 -3.20 -12.48 4.57
N TRP A 20 -2.06 -12.98 5.06
CA TRP A 20 -0.74 -12.38 4.86
C TRP A 20 -0.25 -12.43 3.40
N LEU A 21 -0.60 -13.47 2.64
CA LEU A 21 -0.15 -13.60 1.26
C LEU A 21 -0.75 -12.48 0.39
N SER A 22 -2.05 -12.24 0.54
CA SER A 22 -2.75 -11.14 -0.13
C SER A 22 -2.30 -9.78 0.41
N GLU A 23 -2.09 -9.64 1.72
CA GLU A 23 -1.58 -8.41 2.34
C GLU A 23 -0.19 -8.04 1.81
N ALA A 24 0.70 -9.01 1.61
CA ALA A 24 2.03 -8.77 1.09
C ALA A 24 1.98 -8.16 -0.31
N ALA A 25 1.19 -8.74 -1.22
CA ALA A 25 1.00 -8.19 -2.56
C ALA A 25 0.37 -6.77 -2.51
N TRP A 26 -0.64 -6.58 -1.65
CA TRP A 26 -1.30 -5.29 -1.43
C TRP A 26 -0.34 -4.20 -0.89
N ARG A 27 0.58 -4.56 0.00
CA ARG A 27 1.60 -3.63 0.52
C ARG A 27 2.65 -3.32 -0.54
N MET A 28 3.12 -4.32 -1.28
CA MET A 28 4.14 -4.13 -2.30
C MET A 28 3.66 -3.22 -3.45
N ILE A 29 2.42 -3.40 -3.92
CA ILE A 29 1.90 -2.53 -4.98
C ILE A 29 1.74 -1.07 -4.52
N GLN A 30 1.35 -0.85 -3.25
CA GLN A 30 1.26 0.51 -2.71
C GLN A 30 2.64 1.13 -2.44
N ASN A 31 3.63 0.33 -2.06
CA ASN A 31 5.00 0.80 -1.88
C ASN A 31 5.59 1.32 -3.20
N ASN A 32 5.29 0.65 -4.31
CA ASN A 32 5.70 1.12 -5.65
C ASN A 32 5.02 2.44 -6.07
N LEU A 33 3.93 2.84 -5.40
CA LEU A 33 3.16 4.04 -5.69
C LEU A 33 3.41 5.14 -4.63
N ASP A 34 4.30 4.90 -3.67
CA ASP A 34 4.66 5.87 -2.65
C ASP A 34 5.55 6.97 -3.26
N PRO A 35 5.20 8.26 -3.17
CA PRO A 35 5.99 9.36 -3.72
C PRO A 35 7.42 9.46 -3.18
N GLU A 36 7.72 8.82 -2.04
CA GLU A 36 9.09 8.76 -1.48
C GLU A 36 9.91 7.59 -2.04
N VAL A 37 9.29 6.67 -2.78
CA VAL A 37 9.93 5.49 -3.39
C VAL A 37 10.01 5.60 -4.91
N ALA A 38 8.95 6.13 -5.54
CA ALA A 38 8.81 6.27 -7.00
C ALA A 38 9.47 7.53 -7.57
#